data_AF-A0A0F7FND2-F1
#
_entry.id   AF-A0A0F7FND2-F1
#
_cell.length_a   1.000
_cell.length_b   1.000
_cell.length_c   1.000
_cell.angle_alpha   90.00
_cell.angle_beta   90.00
_cell.angle_gamma   90.00
#
_symmetry.space_group_name_H-M   'P 1'
#
loop_
_entity.id
_entity.type
_entity.pdbx_description
1 polymer ?
#
loop_
_entity_poly.entity_id
_entity_poly.type
_entity_poly.pdbx_seq_one_letter_code
_entity_poly.pdbx_strand_id
1 'polypeptide(L)'
;MWNNLGEAAERAVARHRQCLRVLLPEPAQAKSGELMPAEEAPDPPWRSHRFANRIRARHATVHAMLEAGHSRRSIGRQLHMTHHTVKSLADAARPEDLFRGQWQNNRTSTLDEYKPYLDERWDEGCTNAWKLWEEIISLGYNGSYGIVSAYIRKKRTSPRPVTARPPAPRVVTRWILSRPETLTEIEQLRLKAVLTNCPELEALTGHVRTFAQMLTERHGVRLPDWLHAVRQDDLPSLHTLAAGIDRDLDAVIAGLTLPWNSGVVEGHVNRIKMLKRQMFGRAGFRLLRKRVLLA
;
A
#
# COMPACT_ATOMS: atom_id res chain seq x y z
N MET A 1 -10.73 -1.89 -31.02
CA MET A 1 -9.98 -0.62 -31.01
C MET A 1 -9.78 -0.07 -29.61
N TRP A 2 -10.84 0.32 -28.90
CA TRP A 2 -10.71 0.88 -27.53
C TRP A 2 -9.98 -0.05 -26.54
N ASN A 3 -10.24 -1.36 -26.59
CA ASN A 3 -9.51 -2.34 -25.76
C ASN A 3 -8.00 -2.35 -26.04
N ASN A 4 -7.60 -2.27 -27.32
CA ASN A 4 -6.18 -2.27 -27.70
C ASN A 4 -5.48 -0.99 -27.24
N LEU A 5 -6.17 0.16 -27.29
CA LEU A 5 -5.69 1.41 -26.70
C LEU A 5 -5.54 1.29 -25.18
N GLY A 6 -6.51 0.67 -24.51
CA GLY A 6 -6.44 0.43 -23.07
C GLY A 6 -5.26 -0.44 -22.66
N GLU A 7 -4.99 -1.53 -23.39
CA GLU A 7 -3.81 -2.37 -23.17
C GLU A 7 -2.50 -1.63 -23.44
N ALA A 8 -2.44 -0.80 -24.49
CA ALA A 8 -1.28 0.03 -24.79
C ALA A 8 -1.02 1.07 -23.69
N ALA A 9 -2.08 1.70 -23.17
CA ALA A 9 -2.01 2.62 -22.05
C ALA A 9 -1.55 1.92 -20.76
N GLU A 10 -2.05 0.72 -20.46
CA GLU A 10 -1.62 -0.05 -19.29
C GLU A 10 -0.12 -0.37 -19.36
N ARG A 11 0.38 -0.78 -20.54
CA ARG A 11 1.81 -1.04 -20.75
C ARG A 11 2.66 0.23 -20.59
N ALA A 12 2.18 1.37 -21.12
CA ALA A 12 2.86 2.65 -20.95
C ALA A 12 2.94 3.05 -19.47
N VAL A 13 1.82 3.03 -18.75
CA VAL A 13 1.78 3.36 -17.32
C VAL A 13 2.64 2.39 -16.48
N ALA A 14 2.66 1.11 -16.83
CA ALA A 14 3.52 0.12 -16.16
C ALA A 14 5.02 0.41 -16.35
N ARG A 15 5.42 0.95 -17.52
CA ARG A 15 6.80 1.37 -17.80
C ARG A 15 7.21 2.56 -16.91
N HIS A 16 6.31 3.51 -16.72
CA HIS A 16 6.51 4.70 -15.87
C HIS A 16 6.13 4.48 -14.39
N ARG A 17 6.19 3.23 -13.90
CA ARG A 17 5.87 2.88 -12.50
C ARG A 17 6.70 3.63 -11.45
N GLN A 18 7.89 4.11 -11.81
CA GLN A 18 8.76 4.87 -10.93
C GLN A 18 8.21 6.28 -10.66
N CYS A 19 7.64 6.93 -11.68
CA CYS A 19 7.01 8.24 -11.56
C CYS A 19 5.79 8.21 -10.62
N LEU A 20 5.12 7.05 -10.50
CA LEU A 20 3.99 6.85 -9.58
C LEU A 20 4.41 6.80 -8.11
N ARG A 21 5.69 6.51 -7.79
CA ARG A 21 6.18 6.43 -6.41
C ARG A 21 6.40 7.81 -5.77
N VAL A 22 6.68 8.82 -6.58
CA VAL A 22 6.97 10.21 -6.16
C VAL A 22 5.70 10.96 -5.68
N LEU A 23 4.52 10.37 -5.86
CA LEU A 23 3.22 10.92 -5.42
C LEU A 23 2.97 10.76 -3.92
N LEU A 24 3.87 10.07 -3.23
CA LEU A 24 3.98 10.20 -1.80
C LEU A 24 4.68 11.53 -1.52
N PRO A 25 4.15 12.42 -0.67
CA PRO A 25 5.05 13.36 -0.02
C PRO A 25 6.15 12.49 0.60
N GLU A 26 7.40 12.68 0.16
CA GLU A 26 8.53 12.28 0.99
C GLU A 26 8.22 12.81 2.39
N PRO A 27 8.44 12.04 3.48
CA PRO A 27 8.44 12.65 4.78
C PRO A 27 9.46 13.78 4.66
N ALA A 28 8.96 15.01 4.61
CA ALA A 28 9.79 16.19 4.61
C ALA A 28 10.78 15.93 5.73
N GLN A 29 12.05 15.79 5.37
CA GLN A 29 13.13 15.92 6.33
C GLN A 29 12.78 17.20 7.07
N ALA A 30 12.32 17.04 8.31
CA ALA A 30 11.85 18.13 9.12
C ALA A 30 13.06 19.04 9.27
N LYS A 31 13.10 20.08 8.44
CA LYS A 31 14.06 21.16 8.56
C LYS A 31 13.74 21.79 9.91
N SER A 32 14.64 21.52 10.83
CA SER A 32 14.92 22.31 12.02
C SER A 32 14.70 23.80 11.75
N GLY A 33 13.79 24.40 12.50
CA GLY A 33 13.49 25.83 12.48
C GLY A 33 12.27 26.14 13.35
N GLU A 34 12.53 26.29 14.66
CA GLU A 34 11.84 27.06 15.73
C GLU A 34 10.43 27.64 15.41
N LEU A 35 9.41 27.50 16.27
CA LEU A 35 9.39 27.96 17.67
C LEU A 35 8.56 27.03 18.59
N MET A 36 9.06 26.85 19.81
CA MET A 36 8.37 26.24 20.95
C MET A 36 7.13 27.05 21.37
N PRO A 37 6.16 26.38 22.03
CA PRO A 37 5.95 26.75 23.41
C PRO A 37 6.01 25.55 24.36
N ALA A 38 6.68 25.80 25.48
CA ALA A 38 6.60 25.14 26.78
C ALA A 38 6.78 23.61 26.86
N GLU A 39 7.91 23.25 27.46
CA GLU A 39 8.28 21.94 27.99
C GLU A 39 7.12 21.17 28.63
N GLU A 40 6.72 20.06 28.01
CA GLU A 40 6.34 18.86 28.75
C GLU A 40 7.43 17.82 28.51
N ALA A 41 8.09 17.43 29.59
CA ALA A 41 9.15 16.44 29.60
C ALA A 41 8.73 15.15 28.86
N PRO A 42 9.66 14.45 28.18
CA PRO A 42 9.36 13.21 27.48
C PRO A 42 8.78 12.20 28.47
N ASP A 43 7.56 11.80 28.19
CA ASP A 43 6.76 10.83 28.94
C ASP A 43 7.62 9.58 29.26
N PRO A 44 7.92 9.27 30.53
CA PRO A 44 8.95 8.29 30.81
C PRO A 44 8.48 6.86 30.43
N PRO A 45 9.39 5.97 29.99
CA PRO A 45 9.09 4.73 29.25
C PRO A 45 8.48 3.58 30.08
N TRP A 46 7.87 3.86 31.24
CA TRP A 46 7.35 2.84 32.18
C TRP A 46 5.96 2.28 31.83
N ARG A 47 5.43 2.54 30.62
CA ARG A 47 4.12 2.02 30.15
C ARG A 47 4.12 0.53 29.79
N SER A 48 4.77 -0.34 30.57
CA SER A 48 4.32 -1.75 30.63
C SER A 48 3.09 -1.81 31.55
N HIS A 49 1.91 -1.55 30.96
CA HIS A 49 0.65 -1.30 31.67
C HIS A 49 0.36 -2.30 32.81
N ARG A 50 0.72 -3.58 32.64
CA ARG A 50 0.34 -4.62 33.59
C ARG A 50 1.11 -4.61 34.92
N PHE A 51 2.40 -4.24 34.92
CA PHE A 51 3.19 -4.21 36.16
C PHE A 51 2.93 -2.94 36.96
N ALA A 52 2.99 -1.78 36.29
CA ALA A 52 2.68 -0.50 36.91
C ALA A 52 1.27 -0.47 37.50
N ASN A 53 0.27 -1.00 36.78
CA ASN A 53 -1.10 -1.09 37.31
C ASN A 53 -1.22 -2.07 38.47
N ARG A 54 -0.45 -3.17 38.48
CA ARG A 54 -0.43 -4.12 39.60
C ARG A 54 0.17 -3.51 40.86
N ILE A 55 1.26 -2.75 40.74
CA ILE A 55 1.88 -2.07 41.88
C ILE A 55 0.97 -0.96 42.40
N ARG A 56 0.38 -0.13 41.52
CA ARG A 56 -0.62 0.88 41.91
C ARG A 56 -1.83 0.27 42.62
N ALA A 57 -2.39 -0.82 42.09
CA ALA A 57 -3.51 -1.50 42.72
C ALA A 57 -3.15 -2.05 44.11
N ARG A 58 -1.98 -2.69 44.24
CA ARG A 58 -1.49 -3.21 45.53
C ARG A 58 -1.19 -2.11 46.54
N HIS A 59 -0.60 -1.00 46.10
CA HIS A 59 -0.34 0.18 46.92
C HIS A 59 -1.66 0.76 47.45
N ALA A 60 -2.65 0.99 46.57
CA ALA A 60 -3.97 1.47 46.95
C ALA A 60 -4.68 0.53 47.94
N THR A 61 -4.60 -0.80 47.73
CA THR A 61 -5.20 -1.77 48.66
C THR A 61 -4.53 -1.76 50.03
N VAL A 62 -3.20 -1.64 50.08
CA VAL A 62 -2.46 -1.58 51.37
C VAL A 62 -2.78 -0.29 52.12
N HIS A 63 -2.83 0.86 51.45
CA HIS A 63 -3.18 2.15 52.07
C HIS A 63 -4.63 2.18 52.57
N ALA A 64 -5.59 1.66 51.79
CA ALA A 64 -6.98 1.55 52.24
C ALA A 64 -7.13 0.64 53.47
N MET A 65 -6.37 -0.45 53.58
CA MET A 65 -6.37 -1.30 54.77
C MET A 65 -5.69 -0.65 55.97
N LEU A 66 -4.70 0.22 55.76
CA LEU A 66 -4.08 1.01 56.83
C LEU A 66 -5.03 2.10 57.34
N GLU A 67 -5.74 2.79 56.46
CA GLU A 67 -6.78 3.76 56.80
C GLU A 67 -7.94 3.11 57.57
N ALA A 68 -8.30 1.87 57.22
CA ALA A 68 -9.25 1.06 57.95
C ALA A 68 -8.72 0.51 59.30
N GLY A 69 -7.49 0.87 59.71
CA GLY A 69 -6.92 0.55 61.02
C GLY A 69 -6.26 -0.83 61.13
N HIS A 70 -6.06 -1.56 60.02
CA HIS A 70 -5.38 -2.85 60.07
C HIS A 70 -3.87 -2.70 60.29
N SER A 71 -3.31 -3.56 61.15
CA SER A 71 -1.86 -3.59 61.34
C SER A 71 -1.14 -4.16 60.11
N ARG A 72 0.09 -3.69 59.84
CA ARG A 72 0.94 -4.18 58.74
C ARG A 72 1.09 -5.71 58.71
N ARG A 73 1.11 -6.37 59.88
CA ARG A 73 1.15 -7.86 59.96
C ARG A 73 -0.16 -8.51 59.52
N SER A 74 -1.31 -7.90 59.85
CA SER A 74 -2.63 -8.36 59.42
C SER A 74 -2.75 -8.30 57.90
N ILE A 75 -2.33 -7.17 57.31
CA ILE A 75 -2.32 -6.95 55.85
C ILE A 75 -1.47 -8.01 55.15
N GLY A 76 -0.28 -8.32 55.67
CA GLY A 76 0.59 -9.36 55.11
C GLY A 76 -0.04 -10.76 55.11
N ARG A 77 -0.77 -11.13 56.18
CA ARG A 77 -1.48 -12.42 56.26
C ARG A 77 -2.66 -12.48 55.29
N GLN A 78 -3.43 -11.41 55.18
CA GLN A 78 -4.65 -11.36 54.38
C GLN A 78 -4.37 -11.25 52.87
N LEU A 79 -3.30 -10.54 52.49
CA LEU A 79 -2.88 -10.39 51.09
C LEU A 79 -1.81 -11.41 50.65
N HIS A 80 -1.42 -12.33 51.54
CA HIS A 80 -0.32 -13.28 51.34
C HIS A 80 0.97 -12.61 50.86
N MET A 81 1.32 -11.47 51.46
CA MET A 81 2.50 -10.68 51.14
C MET A 81 3.55 -10.77 52.25
N THR A 82 4.83 -10.77 51.87
CA THR A 82 5.91 -10.76 52.86
C THR A 82 5.94 -9.45 53.64
N HIS A 83 6.44 -9.49 54.88
CA HIS A 83 6.56 -8.31 55.74
C HIS A 83 7.35 -7.18 55.07
N HIS A 84 8.42 -7.51 54.32
CA HIS A 84 9.23 -6.53 53.61
C HIS A 84 8.45 -5.85 52.47
N THR A 85 7.59 -6.58 51.77
CA THR A 85 6.74 -6.03 50.70
C THR A 85 5.67 -5.10 51.26
N VAL A 86 5.01 -5.49 52.36
CA VAL A 86 3.99 -4.64 53.01
C VAL A 86 4.63 -3.39 53.60
N LYS A 87 5.80 -3.50 54.24
CA LYS A 87 6.56 -2.35 54.73
C LYS A 87 6.93 -1.40 53.59
N SER A 88 7.49 -1.91 52.51
CA SER A 88 7.84 -1.11 51.34
C SER A 88 6.62 -0.39 50.72
N LEU A 89 5.47 -1.05 50.61
CA LEU A 89 4.24 -0.47 50.07
C LEU A 89 3.61 0.57 51.01
N ALA A 90 3.68 0.34 52.32
CA ALA A 90 3.14 1.24 53.34
C ALA A 90 3.99 2.51 53.51
N ASP A 91 5.31 2.38 53.41
CA ASP A 91 6.25 3.48 53.63
C ASP A 91 6.42 4.36 52.36
N ALA A 92 5.99 3.88 51.19
CA ALA A 92 5.97 4.65 49.95
C ALA A 92 4.76 5.60 49.90
N ALA A 93 5.02 6.91 49.86
CA ALA A 93 3.99 7.94 49.75
C ALA A 93 3.29 7.92 48.40
N ARG A 94 4.02 7.65 47.32
CA ARG A 94 3.48 7.46 45.98
C ARG A 94 3.85 6.08 45.43
N PRO A 95 2.97 5.41 44.68
CA PRO A 95 3.30 4.14 44.04
C PRO A 95 4.48 4.27 43.08
N GLU A 96 4.73 5.47 42.55
CA GLU A 96 5.88 5.79 41.69
C GLU A 96 7.23 5.67 42.42
N ASP A 97 7.28 5.86 43.74
CA ASP A 97 8.53 5.77 44.52
C ASP A 97 9.11 4.36 44.58
N LEU A 98 8.26 3.35 44.31
CA LEU A 98 8.61 1.93 44.26
C LEU A 98 9.21 1.51 42.92
N PHE A 99 9.26 2.41 41.93
CA PHE A 99 9.81 2.13 40.60
C PHE A 99 11.34 2.32 40.51
N ARG A 100 12.10 2.11 41.60
CA ARG A 100 13.56 2.29 41.61
C ARG A 100 14.34 0.98 41.42
N GLY A 101 15.44 1.05 40.68
CA GLY A 101 16.54 0.07 40.70
C GLY A 101 16.48 -1.07 39.68
N GLN A 102 15.35 -1.77 39.52
CA GLN A 102 15.30 -2.95 38.62
C GLN A 102 14.75 -2.66 37.21
N TRP A 103 14.00 -1.56 37.02
CA TRP A 103 13.32 -1.27 35.75
C TRP A 103 13.98 -0.18 34.91
N GLN A 104 14.91 0.60 35.49
CA GLN A 104 15.79 1.51 34.76
C GLN A 104 16.72 0.77 33.81
N ASN A 105 16.98 -0.51 34.09
CA ASN A 105 17.67 -1.40 33.18
C ASN A 105 16.67 -1.96 32.17
N ASN A 106 16.16 -1.09 31.30
CA ASN A 106 16.11 -1.44 29.89
C ASN A 106 17.57 -1.69 29.49
N ARG A 107 18.13 -2.85 29.90
CA ARG A 107 19.50 -3.25 29.60
C ARG A 107 19.64 -2.99 28.12
N THR A 108 20.54 -2.08 27.77
CA THR A 108 20.99 -1.85 26.40
C THR A 108 21.11 -3.24 25.80
N SER A 109 20.12 -3.61 24.99
CA SER A 109 20.10 -4.95 24.45
C SER A 109 21.32 -4.99 23.56
N THR A 110 22.10 -6.07 23.55
CA THR A 110 23.17 -6.23 22.55
C THR A 110 22.63 -6.03 21.13
N LEU A 111 21.31 -6.17 20.94
CA LEU A 111 20.62 -5.88 19.69
C LEU A 111 20.52 -4.38 19.35
N ASP A 112 20.55 -3.48 20.34
CA ASP A 112 20.36 -2.04 20.16
C ASP A 112 21.41 -1.42 19.23
N GLU A 113 22.64 -1.94 19.27
CA GLU A 113 23.74 -1.56 18.37
C GLU A 113 23.48 -1.99 16.91
N TYR A 114 22.75 -3.08 16.70
CA TYR A 114 22.45 -3.64 15.37
C TYR A 114 21.05 -3.27 14.86
N LYS A 115 20.26 -2.51 15.62
CA LYS A 115 18.95 -2.00 15.17
C LYS A 115 19.04 -1.14 13.91
N PRO A 116 20.02 -0.22 13.75
CA PRO A 116 20.10 0.58 12.53
C PRO A 116 20.30 -0.29 11.27
N TYR A 117 21.14 -1.33 11.36
CA TYR A 117 21.37 -2.28 10.28
C TYR A 117 20.13 -3.11 9.95
N LEU A 118 19.42 -3.59 10.98
CA LEU A 118 18.13 -4.28 10.81
C LEU A 118 17.09 -3.41 10.11
N ASP A 119 17.13 -2.10 10.36
CA ASP A 119 16.16 -1.14 9.85
C ASP A 119 16.41 -0.84 8.38
N GLU A 120 17.66 -0.62 8.00
CA GLU A 120 18.08 -0.46 6.61
C GLU A 120 17.71 -1.70 5.76
N ARG A 121 18.07 -2.90 6.23
CA ARG A 121 17.75 -4.16 5.53
C ARG A 121 16.25 -4.43 5.45
N TRP A 122 15.48 -3.98 6.45
CA TRP A 122 14.03 -4.05 6.42
C TRP A 122 13.42 -3.12 5.36
N ASP A 123 13.97 -1.93 5.20
CA ASP A 123 13.53 -0.95 4.20
C ASP A 123 13.93 -1.35 2.78
N GLU A 124 15.04 -2.08 2.61
CA GLU A 124 15.40 -2.77 1.37
C GLU A 124 14.46 -3.95 1.02
N GLY A 125 13.57 -4.36 1.94
CA GLY A 125 12.56 -5.38 1.71
C GLY A 125 12.95 -6.78 2.22
N CYS A 126 14.05 -6.93 2.96
CA CYS A 126 14.40 -8.20 3.59
C CYS A 126 13.49 -8.46 4.79
N THR A 127 12.45 -9.28 4.59
CA THR A 127 11.48 -9.60 5.64
C THR A 127 11.83 -10.86 6.43
N ASN A 128 12.87 -11.60 6.05
CA ASN A 128 13.23 -12.88 6.67
C ASN A 128 14.12 -12.67 7.90
N ALA A 129 13.55 -12.87 9.09
CA ALA A 129 14.24 -12.69 10.37
C ALA A 129 15.44 -13.63 10.57
N TRP A 130 15.45 -14.80 9.93
CA TRP A 130 16.57 -15.74 10.02
C TRP A 130 17.80 -15.21 9.27
N LYS A 131 17.61 -14.72 8.04
CA LYS A 131 18.68 -14.13 7.24
C LYS A 131 19.30 -12.91 7.93
N LEU A 132 18.45 -12.05 8.50
CA LEU A 132 18.91 -10.89 9.25
C LEU A 132 19.72 -11.27 10.50
N TRP A 133 19.36 -12.35 11.18
CA TRP A 133 20.12 -12.84 12.34
C TRP A 133 21.48 -13.41 11.93
N GLU A 134 21.56 -14.16 10.83
CA GLU A 134 22.81 -14.69 10.28
C GLU A 134 23.76 -13.56 9.82
N GLU A 135 23.23 -12.55 9.14
CA GLU A 135 23.99 -11.35 8.74
C GLU A 135 24.55 -10.63 9.98
N ILE A 136 23.78 -10.50 11.05
CA ILE A 136 24.19 -9.78 12.26
C ILE A 136 25.18 -10.59 13.11
N ILE A 137 25.10 -11.92 13.10
CA ILE A 137 26.15 -12.78 13.68
C ILE A 137 27.48 -12.54 12.99
N SER A 138 27.48 -12.44 11.65
CA SER A 138 28.72 -12.15 10.91
C SER A 138 29.32 -10.78 11.24
N LEU A 139 28.48 -9.84 11.70
CA LEU A 139 28.85 -8.51 12.20
C LEU A 139 29.22 -8.49 13.70
N GLY A 140 29.32 -9.65 14.34
CA GLY A 140 29.81 -9.80 15.73
C GLY A 140 28.72 -9.93 16.80
N TYR A 141 27.45 -10.14 16.42
CA TYR A 141 26.38 -10.30 17.38
C TYR A 141 26.37 -11.68 18.04
N ASN A 142 26.41 -11.69 19.38
CA ASN A 142 26.40 -12.91 20.19
C ASN A 142 25.03 -13.18 20.85
N GLY A 143 23.96 -12.54 20.38
CA GLY A 143 22.63 -12.69 20.98
C GLY A 143 21.74 -13.75 20.31
N SER A 144 20.62 -14.07 20.96
CA SER A 144 19.69 -15.11 20.51
C SER A 144 18.81 -14.64 19.34
N TYR A 145 18.56 -15.55 18.40
CA TYR A 145 17.56 -15.41 17.34
C TYR A 145 16.20 -14.93 17.86
N GLY A 146 15.79 -15.37 19.06
CA GLY A 146 14.50 -14.99 19.65
C GLY A 146 14.34 -13.47 19.83
N ILE A 147 15.42 -12.74 20.12
CA ILE A 147 15.40 -11.29 20.32
C ILE A 147 15.23 -10.58 18.97
N VAL A 148 15.97 -11.00 17.94
CA VAL A 148 15.83 -10.50 16.55
C VAL A 148 14.43 -10.78 16.01
N SER A 149 13.94 -12.02 16.19
CA SER A 149 12.60 -12.41 15.75
C SER A 149 11.51 -11.62 16.46
N ALA A 150 11.65 -11.32 17.76
CA ALA A 150 10.70 -10.49 18.49
C ALA A 150 10.73 -9.03 18.02
N TYR A 151 11.91 -8.49 17.71
CA TYR A 151 12.08 -7.15 17.16
C TYR A 151 11.42 -6.99 15.78
N ILE A 152 11.70 -7.92 14.86
CA ILE A 152 11.08 -7.94 13.52
C ILE A 152 9.57 -8.17 13.61
N ARG A 153 9.10 -9.02 14.52
CA ARG A 153 7.66 -9.23 14.75
C ARG A 153 6.98 -7.96 15.27
N LYS A 154 7.64 -7.20 16.15
CA LYS A 154 7.16 -5.89 16.61
C LYS A 154 7.05 -4.92 15.43
N LYS A 155 8.06 -4.84 14.56
CA LYS A 155 7.99 -4.02 13.33
C LYS A 155 6.86 -4.41 12.38
N ARG A 156 6.54 -5.71 12.26
CA ARG A 156 5.39 -6.19 11.47
C ARG A 156 4.03 -5.80 12.06
N THR A 157 3.95 -5.69 13.38
CA THR A 157 2.70 -5.49 14.12
C THR A 157 2.49 -4.03 14.51
N SER A 158 3.56 -3.22 14.52
CA SER A 158 3.49 -1.78 14.65
C SER A 158 2.67 -1.20 13.49
N PRO A 159 1.69 -0.32 13.76
CA PRO A 159 1.01 0.41 12.71
C PRO A 159 2.08 1.21 11.97
N ARG A 160 2.38 0.83 10.72
CA ARG A 160 3.15 1.72 9.85
C ARG A 160 2.33 3.02 9.74
N PRO A 161 2.94 4.22 9.79
CA PRO A 161 2.27 5.39 9.28
C PRO A 161 1.80 5.04 7.87
N VAL A 162 0.55 5.35 7.55
CA VAL A 162 -0.04 5.06 6.24
C VAL A 162 0.71 5.92 5.21
N THR A 163 1.89 5.47 4.78
CA THR A 163 2.52 5.93 3.56
C THR A 163 1.55 5.52 2.46
N ALA A 164 0.76 6.47 1.95
CA ALA A 164 -0.23 6.24 0.92
C ALA A 164 0.40 5.42 -0.21
N ARG A 165 0.05 4.13 -0.30
CA ARG A 165 0.64 3.25 -1.30
C ARG A 165 0.47 3.91 -2.67
N PRO A 166 1.53 4.04 -3.48
CA PRO A 166 1.41 4.66 -4.79
C PRO A 166 0.34 3.93 -5.59
N PRO A 167 -0.47 4.65 -6.38
CA PRO A 167 -1.57 4.04 -7.11
C PRO A 167 -1.04 2.97 -8.05
N ALA A 168 -1.71 1.82 -8.10
CA ALA A 168 -1.32 0.75 -9.01
C ALA A 168 -1.44 1.23 -10.46
N PRO A 169 -0.57 0.78 -11.39
CA PRO A 169 -0.63 1.16 -12.81
C PRO A 169 -2.02 1.01 -13.44
N ARG A 170 -2.75 -0.04 -13.07
CA ARG A 170 -4.14 -0.27 -13.52
C ARG A 170 -5.12 0.81 -13.08
N VAL A 171 -4.94 1.35 -11.88
CA VAL A 171 -5.78 2.41 -11.33
C VAL A 171 -5.56 3.70 -12.11
N VAL A 172 -4.29 4.06 -12.36
CA VAL A 172 -3.93 5.23 -13.16
C VAL A 172 -4.41 5.07 -14.60
N THR A 173 -4.24 3.88 -15.19
CA THR A 173 -4.74 3.58 -16.54
C THR A 173 -6.26 3.73 -16.61
N ARG A 174 -6.99 3.25 -15.60
CA ARG A 174 -8.43 3.45 -15.49
C ARG A 174 -8.78 4.94 -15.45
N TRP A 175 -8.05 5.75 -14.68
CA TRP A 175 -8.28 7.19 -14.64
C TRP A 175 -8.06 7.86 -16.00
N ILE A 176 -6.99 7.48 -16.71
CA ILE A 176 -6.67 8.00 -18.05
C ILE A 176 -7.74 7.63 -19.09
N LEU A 177 -8.26 6.39 -19.03
CA LEU A 177 -9.30 5.91 -19.95
C LEU A 177 -10.72 6.36 -19.57
N SER A 178 -10.92 6.90 -18.36
CA SER A 178 -12.22 7.37 -17.91
C SER A 178 -12.48 8.80 -18.37
N ARG A 179 -13.75 9.14 -18.53
CA ARG A 179 -14.15 10.53 -18.79
C ARG A 179 -13.83 11.39 -17.56
N PRO A 180 -13.24 12.59 -17.71
CA PRO A 180 -12.87 13.44 -16.57
C PRO A 180 -14.04 13.69 -15.61
N GLU A 181 -15.25 13.83 -16.13
CA GLU A 181 -16.48 14.12 -15.37
C GLU A 181 -16.94 12.93 -14.49
N THR A 182 -16.44 11.73 -14.77
CA THR A 182 -16.78 10.51 -14.00
C THR A 182 -15.82 10.23 -12.84
N LEU A 183 -14.71 10.96 -12.78
CA LEU A 183 -13.71 10.83 -11.71
C LEU A 183 -14.10 11.68 -10.51
N THR A 184 -13.89 11.13 -9.31
CA THR A 184 -14.04 11.91 -8.08
C THR A 184 -12.97 13.01 -8.00
N GLU A 185 -13.23 14.08 -7.25
CA GLU A 185 -12.26 15.19 -7.07
C GLU A 185 -10.90 14.70 -6.58
N ILE A 186 -10.89 13.72 -5.66
CA ILE A 186 -9.67 13.10 -5.14
C ILE A 186 -8.91 12.37 -6.25
N GLU A 187 -9.60 11.63 -7.11
CA GLU A 187 -8.99 10.94 -8.24
C GLU A 187 -8.46 11.91 -9.30
N GLN A 188 -9.19 12.99 -9.58
CA GLN A 188 -8.75 14.05 -10.49
C GLN A 188 -7.47 14.73 -9.97
N LEU A 189 -7.41 15.04 -8.67
CA LEU A 189 -6.24 15.66 -8.05
C LEU A 189 -5.03 14.71 -8.09
N ARG A 190 -5.25 13.43 -7.78
CA ARG A 190 -4.21 12.40 -7.88
C ARG A 190 -3.73 12.19 -9.31
N LEU A 191 -4.64 12.14 -10.29
CA LEU A 191 -4.28 12.05 -11.70
C LEU A 191 -3.46 13.28 -12.11
N LYS A 192 -3.90 14.49 -11.75
CA LYS A 192 -3.15 15.72 -12.04
C LYS A 192 -1.73 15.66 -11.49
N ALA A 193 -1.57 15.22 -10.24
CA ALA A 193 -0.25 15.04 -9.64
C ALA A 193 0.60 14.00 -10.40
N VAL A 194 0.01 12.89 -10.88
CA VAL A 194 0.72 11.90 -11.72
C VAL A 194 1.23 12.55 -13.00
N LEU A 195 0.38 13.32 -13.69
CA LEU A 195 0.71 13.92 -14.98
C LEU A 195 1.80 14.99 -14.84
N THR A 196 1.75 15.81 -13.79
CA THR A 196 2.79 16.81 -13.52
C THR A 196 4.18 16.20 -13.28
N ASN A 197 4.24 14.98 -12.74
CA ASN A 197 5.51 14.30 -12.47
C ASN A 197 6.04 13.50 -13.67
N CYS A 198 5.26 13.31 -14.74
CA CYS A 198 5.63 12.47 -15.87
C CYS A 198 5.03 13.02 -17.18
N PRO A 199 5.80 13.82 -17.95
CA PRO A 199 5.30 14.42 -19.20
C PRO A 199 4.88 13.36 -20.23
N GLU A 200 5.47 12.17 -20.20
CA GLU A 200 5.08 11.05 -21.06
C GLU A 200 3.67 10.56 -20.75
N LEU A 201 3.27 10.52 -19.47
CA LEU A 201 1.90 10.17 -19.09
C LEU A 201 0.90 11.29 -19.41
N GLU A 202 1.34 12.54 -19.40
CA GLU A 202 0.54 13.68 -19.89
C GLU A 202 0.28 13.56 -21.39
N ALA A 203 1.31 13.32 -22.20
CA ALA A 203 1.19 13.06 -23.63
C ALA A 203 0.27 11.86 -23.92
N LEU A 204 0.48 10.74 -23.20
CA LEU A 204 -0.40 9.56 -23.28
C LEU A 204 -1.87 9.92 -23.00
N THR A 205 -2.12 10.71 -21.96
CA THR A 205 -3.47 11.14 -21.59
C THR A 205 -4.10 12.01 -22.67
N GLY A 206 -3.32 12.91 -23.27
CA GLY A 206 -3.72 13.70 -24.44
C GLY A 206 -4.16 12.80 -25.60
N HIS A 207 -3.29 11.87 -26.02
CA HIS A 207 -3.58 10.95 -27.13
C HIS A 207 -4.81 10.09 -26.90
N VAL A 208 -4.97 9.55 -25.68
CA VAL A 208 -6.14 8.75 -25.31
C VAL A 208 -7.41 9.58 -25.41
N ARG A 209 -7.41 10.82 -24.92
CA ARG A 209 -8.57 11.73 -24.98
C ARG A 209 -8.92 12.11 -26.42
N THR A 210 -7.93 12.47 -27.23
CA THR A 210 -8.15 12.78 -28.66
C THR A 210 -8.72 11.58 -29.39
N PHE A 211 -8.20 10.36 -29.14
CA PHE A 211 -8.74 9.15 -29.74
C PHE A 211 -10.17 8.86 -29.27
N ALA A 212 -10.47 9.04 -27.98
CA ALA A 212 -11.81 8.86 -27.43
C ALA A 212 -12.82 9.82 -28.08
N GLN A 213 -12.41 11.07 -28.30
CA GLN A 213 -13.21 12.06 -29.00
C GLN A 213 -13.47 11.63 -30.45
N MET A 214 -12.43 11.24 -31.20
CA MET A 214 -12.59 10.73 -32.57
C MET A 214 -13.54 9.54 -32.64
N LEU A 215 -13.44 8.60 -31.69
CA LEU A 215 -14.30 7.42 -31.60
C LEU A 215 -15.77 7.80 -31.28
N THR A 216 -15.98 8.77 -30.39
CA THR A 216 -17.32 9.18 -29.95
C THR A 216 -18.03 10.06 -30.98
N GLU A 217 -17.32 11.00 -31.59
CA GLU A 217 -17.83 11.95 -32.59
C GLU A 217 -17.77 11.39 -34.03
N ARG A 218 -17.16 10.22 -34.21
CA ARG A 218 -16.95 9.56 -35.51
C ARG A 218 -16.14 10.38 -36.52
N HIS A 219 -15.04 10.95 -36.05
CA HIS A 219 -14.12 11.75 -36.85
C HIS A 219 -12.94 10.92 -37.38
N GLY A 220 -13.21 9.81 -38.09
CA GLY A 220 -12.16 8.92 -38.61
C GLY A 220 -11.16 9.59 -39.55
N VAL A 221 -11.55 10.67 -40.23
CA VAL A 221 -10.66 11.48 -41.11
C VAL A 221 -9.48 12.08 -40.34
N ARG A 222 -9.60 12.29 -39.02
CA ARG A 222 -8.53 12.84 -38.17
C ARG A 222 -7.52 11.78 -37.70
N LEU A 223 -7.74 10.51 -38.02
CA LEU A 223 -6.88 9.41 -37.59
C LEU A 223 -5.43 9.51 -38.09
N PRO A 224 -5.16 9.90 -39.36
CA PRO A 224 -3.78 10.06 -39.84
C PRO A 224 -2.99 11.11 -39.04
N ASP A 225 -3.62 12.25 -38.71
CA ASP A 225 -3.00 13.31 -37.91
C ASP A 225 -2.71 12.82 -36.48
N TRP A 226 -3.64 12.06 -35.90
CA TRP A 226 -3.44 11.44 -34.59
C TRP A 226 -2.28 10.44 -34.60
N LEU A 227 -2.18 9.59 -35.64
CA LEU A 227 -1.06 8.66 -35.80
C LEU A 227 0.27 9.40 -35.94
N HIS A 228 0.29 10.53 -36.66
CA HIS A 228 1.47 11.37 -36.75
C HIS A 228 1.87 11.94 -35.38
N ALA A 229 0.91 12.51 -34.64
CA ALA A 229 1.15 13.05 -33.30
C ALA A 229 1.68 11.99 -32.32
N VAL A 230 1.10 10.79 -32.32
CA VAL A 230 1.56 9.66 -31.48
C VAL A 230 3.01 9.28 -31.76
N ARG A 231 3.48 9.44 -33.00
CA ARG A 231 4.87 9.12 -33.39
C ARG A 231 5.88 10.20 -32.99
N GLN A 232 5.43 11.43 -32.72
CA GLN A 232 6.31 12.51 -32.26
C GLN A 232 6.67 12.36 -30.77
N ASP A 233 5.81 11.70 -29.99
CA ASP A 233 6.06 11.44 -28.57
C ASP A 233 6.74 10.09 -28.33
N ASP A 234 7.58 10.00 -27.30
CA ASP A 234 8.27 8.78 -26.89
C ASP A 234 7.34 7.83 -26.13
N LEU A 235 6.40 7.23 -26.86
CA LEU A 235 5.40 6.28 -26.33
C LEU A 235 5.46 4.94 -27.07
N PRO A 236 6.48 4.09 -26.81
CA PRO A 236 6.68 2.84 -27.56
C PRO A 236 5.47 1.89 -27.55
N SER A 237 4.72 1.87 -26.44
CA SER A 237 3.50 1.06 -26.31
C SER A 237 2.40 1.52 -27.28
N LEU A 238 2.29 2.82 -27.54
CA LEU A 238 1.35 3.37 -28.52
C LEU A 238 1.87 3.24 -29.95
N HIS A 239 3.19 3.29 -30.18
CA HIS A 239 3.76 3.08 -31.53
C HIS A 239 3.42 1.69 -32.08
N THR A 240 3.41 0.67 -31.21
CA THR A 240 2.99 -0.69 -31.60
C THR A 240 1.51 -0.72 -32.03
N LEU A 241 0.66 0.04 -31.34
CA LEU A 241 -0.74 0.20 -31.72
C LEU A 241 -0.88 0.95 -33.05
N ALA A 242 -0.14 2.04 -33.22
CA ALA A 242 -0.14 2.85 -34.44
C ALA A 242 0.25 2.00 -35.66
N ALA A 243 1.34 1.23 -35.57
CA ALA A 243 1.76 0.30 -36.62
C ALA A 243 0.72 -0.81 -36.90
N GLY A 244 -0.08 -1.18 -35.90
CA GLY A 244 -1.23 -2.06 -36.08
C GLY A 244 -2.36 -1.40 -36.87
N ILE A 245 -2.66 -0.13 -36.56
CA ILE A 245 -3.68 0.66 -37.25
C ILE A 245 -3.29 0.94 -38.70
N ASP A 246 -2.02 1.25 -38.98
CA ASP A 246 -1.54 1.53 -40.34
C ASP A 246 -1.81 0.38 -41.32
N ARG A 247 -1.69 -0.87 -40.86
CA ARG A 247 -1.91 -2.06 -41.68
C ARG A 247 -3.36 -2.18 -42.17
N ASP A 248 -4.30 -1.64 -41.41
CA ASP A 248 -5.73 -1.71 -41.67
C ASP A 248 -6.36 -0.29 -41.74
N LEU A 249 -5.59 0.71 -42.18
CA LEU A 249 -5.92 2.13 -42.04
C LEU A 249 -7.31 2.48 -42.57
N ASP A 250 -7.62 2.10 -43.80
CA ASP A 250 -8.92 2.39 -44.43
C ASP A 250 -10.08 1.76 -43.67
N ALA A 251 -9.90 0.52 -43.17
CA ALA A 251 -10.90 -0.18 -42.39
C ALA A 251 -11.11 0.50 -41.02
N VAL A 252 -10.04 1.00 -40.39
CA VAL A 252 -10.11 1.74 -39.13
C VAL A 252 -10.77 3.10 -39.34
N ILE A 253 -10.41 3.85 -40.39
CA ILE A 253 -11.07 5.11 -40.76
C ILE A 253 -12.57 4.89 -40.99
N ALA A 254 -12.94 3.86 -41.75
CA ALA A 254 -14.34 3.52 -41.99
C ALA A 254 -15.05 3.17 -40.67
N GLY A 255 -14.43 2.38 -39.80
CA GLY A 255 -14.96 2.03 -38.48
C GLY A 255 -15.08 3.21 -37.50
N LEU A 256 -14.29 4.26 -37.71
CA LEU A 256 -14.35 5.52 -36.95
C LEU A 256 -15.22 6.59 -37.63
N THR A 257 -15.81 6.34 -38.80
CA THR A 257 -16.59 7.36 -39.54
C THR A 257 -18.04 6.90 -39.74
N LEU A 258 -18.22 5.63 -40.11
CA LEU A 258 -19.53 5.09 -40.43
C LEU A 258 -20.33 4.76 -39.17
N PRO A 259 -21.68 4.77 -39.24
CA PRO A 259 -22.52 4.34 -38.13
C PRO A 259 -22.50 2.82 -37.90
N TRP A 260 -21.98 2.07 -38.88
CA TRP A 260 -21.99 0.61 -38.89
C TRP A 260 -20.83 0.05 -38.07
N ASN A 261 -21.12 -0.91 -37.19
CA ASN A 261 -20.10 -1.64 -36.45
C ASN A 261 -20.33 -3.15 -36.58
N SER A 262 -19.26 -3.93 -36.48
CA SER A 262 -19.32 -5.39 -36.51
C SER A 262 -19.62 -6.00 -35.13
N GLY A 263 -19.87 -5.19 -34.09
CA GLY A 263 -19.94 -5.67 -32.71
C GLY A 263 -21.02 -6.73 -32.47
N VAL A 264 -22.22 -6.54 -33.03
CA VAL A 264 -23.31 -7.53 -32.94
C VAL A 264 -22.92 -8.82 -33.67
N VAL A 265 -22.30 -8.72 -34.84
CA VAL A 265 -21.86 -9.87 -35.64
C VAL A 265 -20.75 -10.63 -34.90
N GLU A 266 -19.76 -9.92 -34.38
CA GLU A 266 -18.67 -10.48 -33.56
C GLU A 266 -19.21 -11.17 -32.30
N GLY A 267 -20.23 -10.60 -31.65
CA GLY A 267 -20.93 -11.23 -30.53
C GLY A 267 -21.53 -12.58 -30.90
N HIS A 268 -22.25 -12.65 -32.02
CA HIS A 268 -22.80 -13.90 -32.55
C HIS A 268 -21.70 -14.90 -32.91
N VAL A 269 -20.63 -14.45 -33.58
CA VAL A 269 -19.47 -15.29 -33.91
C VAL A 269 -18.82 -15.85 -32.65
N ASN A 270 -18.67 -15.04 -31.60
CA ASN A 270 -18.10 -15.48 -30.32
C ASN A 270 -19.02 -16.48 -29.60
N ARG A 271 -20.34 -16.26 -29.59
CA ARG A 271 -21.33 -17.23 -29.07
C ARG A 271 -21.21 -18.58 -29.80
N ILE A 272 -21.12 -18.55 -31.12
CA ILE A 272 -20.95 -19.75 -31.96
C ILE A 272 -19.61 -20.44 -31.67
N LYS A 273 -18.51 -19.69 -31.58
CA LYS A 273 -17.18 -20.21 -31.22
C LYS A 273 -17.19 -20.86 -29.83
N MET A 274 -17.88 -20.27 -28.86
CA MET A 274 -18.04 -20.82 -27.51
C MET A 274 -18.82 -22.14 -27.54
N LEU A 275 -19.97 -22.20 -28.21
CA LEU A 275 -20.74 -23.44 -28.38
C LEU A 275 -19.93 -24.53 -29.07
N LYS A 276 -19.14 -24.17 -30.10
CA LYS A 276 -18.24 -25.11 -30.78
C LYS A 276 -17.13 -25.62 -29.85
N ARG A 277 -16.55 -24.75 -28.99
CA ARG A 277 -15.53 -25.12 -27.99
C ARG A 277 -16.08 -26.04 -26.90
N GLN A 278 -17.30 -25.80 -26.41
CA GLN A 278 -17.98 -26.71 -25.47
C GLN A 278 -18.18 -28.12 -26.04
N MET A 279 -18.18 -28.26 -27.36
CA MET A 279 -18.32 -29.54 -28.06
C MET A 279 -16.98 -30.05 -28.62
N PHE A 280 -15.85 -29.58 -28.06
CA PHE A 280 -14.50 -29.96 -28.47
C PHE A 280 -14.22 -29.79 -29.97
N GLY A 281 -14.86 -28.81 -30.61
CA GLY A 281 -14.71 -28.56 -32.05
C GLY A 281 -15.48 -29.51 -32.97
N ARG A 282 -16.15 -30.54 -32.43
CA ARG A 282 -16.78 -31.64 -33.21
C ARG A 282 -18.17 -31.32 -33.73
N ALA A 283 -18.72 -30.15 -33.39
CA ALA A 283 -20.03 -29.73 -33.85
C ALA A 283 -19.99 -29.25 -35.30
N GLY A 284 -20.52 -30.06 -36.23
CA GLY A 284 -20.78 -29.65 -37.62
C GLY A 284 -21.95 -28.67 -37.73
N PHE A 285 -22.15 -28.08 -38.91
CA PHE A 285 -23.14 -27.01 -39.14
C PHE A 285 -24.56 -27.38 -38.67
N ARG A 286 -25.06 -28.59 -38.98
CA ARG A 286 -26.42 -29.01 -38.60
C ARG A 286 -26.62 -29.02 -37.08
N LEU A 287 -25.62 -29.47 -36.32
CA LEU A 287 -25.66 -29.55 -34.86
C LEU A 287 -25.52 -28.17 -34.21
N LEU A 288 -24.63 -27.33 -34.75
CA LEU A 288 -24.50 -25.93 -34.34
C LEU A 288 -25.80 -25.15 -34.57
N ARG A 289 -26.41 -25.29 -35.75
CA ARG A 289 -27.70 -24.66 -36.08
C ARG A 289 -28.79 -25.05 -35.09
N LYS A 290 -28.93 -26.35 -34.79
CA LYS A 290 -29.91 -26.83 -33.79
C LYS A 290 -29.65 -26.22 -32.41
N ARG A 291 -28.40 -26.19 -31.94
CA ARG A 291 -28.07 -25.60 -30.63
C ARG A 291 -28.28 -24.10 -30.55
N VAL A 292 -28.04 -23.36 -31.63
CA VAL A 292 -28.25 -21.90 -31.64
C VAL A 292 -29.73 -21.55 -31.69
N LEU A 293 -30.55 -22.31 -32.43
CA LEU A 293 -31.99 -22.05 -32.56
C LEU A 293 -32.82 -22.51 -31.36
N LEU A 294 -32.31 -23.46 -30.56
CA LEU A 294 -33.01 -24.03 -29.40
C LEU A 294 -32.54 -23.46 -28.04
N ALA A 295 -31.69 -22.42 -28.04
CA ALA A 295 -31.09 -21.83 -26.84
C ALA A 295 -31.41 -20.35 -26.71
#